data_AF-A0A183Q079-F1
#
_entry.id   AF-A0A183Q079-F1
#
_cell.length_a   1.000
_cell.length_b   1.000
_cell.length_c   1.000
_cell.angle_alpha   90.00
_cell.angle_beta   90.00
_cell.angle_gamma   90.00
#
_symmetry.space_group_name_H-M   'P 1'
#
loop_
_entity.id
_entity.type
_entity.pdbx_description
1 polymer ?
#
loop_
_entity_poly.entity_id
_entity_poly.type
_entity_poly.pdbx_seq_one_letter_code
_entity_poly.pdbx_strand_id
1 'polypeptide(L)'
;IIKEISNIEDTLHELEKAIQDKDGALRLAETRLGIRKERPNVELCRDPANYRLIQEVEEIKRDIEQLRQRLHAAHASLKALCRRQLDLEEEIQIKAATLFIDEVQCMGIRESIKFSSF
;
A
#
# COMPACT_ATOMS: atom_id res chain seq x y z
N ILE A 1 -6.89 12.71 2.15
CA ILE A 1 -5.52 12.43 2.64
C ILE A 1 -5.52 11.54 3.86
N ILE A 2 -5.85 11.98 5.09
CA ILE A 2 -5.81 11.06 6.26
C ILE A 2 -6.69 9.81 6.06
N LYS A 3 -7.93 10.00 5.60
CA LYS A 3 -8.82 8.88 5.22
C LYS A 3 -8.24 8.01 4.09
N GLU A 4 -7.55 8.61 3.12
CA GLU A 4 -6.96 7.87 2.00
C GLU A 4 -5.76 7.05 2.45
N ILE A 5 -4.94 7.59 3.36
CA ILE A 5 -3.81 6.90 4.01
C ILE A 5 -4.34 5.68 4.76
N SER A 6 -5.34 5.87 5.63
CA SER A 6 -5.98 4.75 6.37
C SER A 6 -6.52 3.68 5.43
N ASN A 7 -7.22 4.07 4.35
CA ASN A 7 -7.74 3.11 3.38
C ASN A 7 -6.61 2.31 2.69
N ILE A 8 -5.48 2.94 2.38
CA ILE A 8 -4.33 2.25 1.78
C ILE A 8 -3.65 1.33 2.79
N GLU A 9 -3.55 1.72 4.06
CA GLU A 9 -3.04 0.86 5.14
C GLU A 9 -3.90 -0.40 5.30
N ASP A 10 -5.23 -0.25 5.29
CA ASP A 10 -6.16 -1.39 5.30
C ASP A 10 -5.95 -2.28 4.06
N THR A 11 -5.83 -1.68 2.88
CA THR A 11 -5.58 -2.41 1.63
C THR A 11 -4.25 -3.17 1.66
N LEU A 12 -3.21 -2.59 2.27
CA LEU A 12 -1.91 -3.26 2.45
C LEU A 12 -2.04 -4.48 3.34
N HIS A 13 -2.74 -4.34 4.47
CA HIS A 13 -2.98 -5.46 5.37
C HIS A 13 -3.75 -6.60 4.68
N GLU A 14 -4.77 -6.26 3.89
CA GLU A 14 -5.53 -7.25 3.10
C GLU A 14 -4.64 -7.94 2.05
N LEU A 15 -3.77 -7.21 1.36
CA LEU A 15 -2.85 -7.76 0.36
C LEU A 15 -1.80 -8.69 1.00
N GLU A 16 -1.23 -8.31 2.15
CA GLU A 16 -0.29 -9.14 2.90
C GLU A 16 -0.94 -10.46 3.34
N LYS A 17 -2.15 -10.36 3.89
CA LYS A 17 -2.93 -11.54 4.29
C LYS A 17 -3.24 -12.44 3.09
N ALA A 18 -3.67 -11.87 1.96
CA ALA A 18 -3.96 -12.62 0.75
C ALA A 18 -2.73 -13.37 0.20
N ILE A 19 -1.53 -12.75 0.28
CA ILE A 19 -0.27 -13.40 -0.08
C ILE A 19 0.01 -14.56 0.86
N GLN A 20 -0.11 -14.36 2.17
CA GLN A 20 0.13 -15.41 3.17
C GLN A 20 -0.81 -16.61 2.98
N ASP A 21 -2.10 -16.36 2.72
CA ASP A 21 -3.09 -17.40 2.47
C ASP A 21 -2.74 -18.21 1.20
N LYS A 22 -2.32 -17.52 0.12
CA LYS A 22 -1.87 -18.14 -1.13
C LYS A 22 -0.56 -18.92 -0.97
N ASP A 23 0.39 -18.44 -0.18
CA ASP A 23 1.64 -19.16 0.12
C ASP A 23 1.34 -20.49 0.84
N GLY A 24 0.34 -20.51 1.73
CA GLY A 24 -0.14 -21.74 2.36
C GLY A 24 -0.70 -22.74 1.34
N ALA A 25 -1.56 -22.26 0.43
CA ALA A 25 -2.11 -23.09 -0.65
C ALA A 25 -1.01 -23.62 -1.59
N LEU A 26 -0.02 -22.78 -1.93
CA LEU A 26 1.09 -23.16 -2.78
C LEU A 26 1.91 -24.29 -2.17
N ARG A 27 2.27 -24.19 -0.88
CA ARG A 27 3.01 -25.23 -0.17
C ARG A 27 2.28 -26.57 -0.19
N LEU A 28 0.97 -26.56 0.00
CA LEU A 28 0.16 -27.79 -0.07
C LEU A 28 0.18 -28.40 -1.47
N ALA A 29 0.02 -27.58 -2.51
CA ALA A 29 0.05 -28.04 -3.90
C ALA A 29 1.43 -28.59 -4.29
N GLU A 30 2.51 -27.90 -3.91
CA GLU A 30 3.89 -28.37 -4.13
C GLU A 30 4.20 -29.67 -3.37
N THR A 31 3.75 -29.79 -2.12
CA THR A 31 3.90 -31.02 -1.33
C THR A 31 3.16 -32.19 -2.00
N ARG A 32 1.92 -31.98 -2.44
CA ARG A 32 1.14 -33.01 -3.18
C ARG A 32 1.85 -33.43 -4.46
N LEU A 33 2.44 -32.47 -5.18
CA LEU A 33 3.17 -32.74 -6.42
C LEU A 33 4.45 -33.53 -6.14
N GLY A 34 5.16 -33.20 -5.05
CA GLY A 34 6.32 -33.96 -4.57
C GLY A 34 5.97 -35.41 -4.27
N ILE A 35 4.94 -35.65 -3.46
CA ILE A 35 4.48 -37.00 -3.10
C ILE A 35 4.11 -37.81 -4.36
N ARG A 36 3.47 -37.18 -5.35
CA ARG A 36 3.14 -37.88 -6.62
C ARG A 36 4.38 -38.29 -7.41
N LYS A 37 5.47 -37.53 -7.35
CA LYS A 37 6.75 -37.86 -8.02
C LYS A 37 7.47 -39.04 -7.36
N GLU A 38 7.16 -39.35 -6.11
CA GLU A 38 7.78 -40.45 -5.35
C GLU A 38 7.02 -41.79 -5.50
N ARG A 39 5.92 -41.83 -6.26
CA ARG A 39 5.13 -43.06 -6.44
C ARG A 39 5.94 -44.14 -7.15
N PRO A 40 5.94 -45.40 -6.65
CA PRO A 40 6.75 -46.45 -7.22
C PRO A 40 6.15 -47.04 -8.51
N ASN A 41 7.04 -47.51 -9.40
CA ASN A 41 6.71 -48.35 -10.55
C ASN A 41 5.59 -47.78 -11.44
N VAL A 42 4.51 -48.54 -11.60
CA VAL A 42 3.39 -48.26 -12.50
C VAL A 42 2.43 -47.20 -11.95
N GLU A 43 2.54 -46.83 -10.67
CA GLU A 43 1.72 -45.77 -10.07
C GLU A 43 2.21 -44.37 -10.43
N LEU A 44 3.44 -44.25 -10.96
CA LEU A 44 3.95 -43.03 -11.55
C LEU A 44 3.32 -42.79 -12.94
N CYS A 45 2.02 -42.51 -12.93
CA CYS A 45 1.27 -42.15 -14.11
C CYS A 45 1.22 -40.62 -14.26
N ARG A 46 1.48 -40.12 -15.47
CA ARG A 46 1.14 -38.74 -15.86
C ARG A 46 -0.37 -38.64 -16.12
N ASP A 47 -1.14 -38.76 -15.05
CA ASP A 47 -2.59 -38.73 -15.10
C ASP A 47 -3.13 -37.28 -15.23
N PRO A 48 -4.40 -37.09 -15.62
CA PRO A 48 -5.01 -35.76 -15.69
C PRO A 48 -4.91 -34.97 -14.38
N ALA A 49 -4.94 -35.64 -13.23
CA ALA A 49 -4.77 -35.01 -11.92
C ALA A 49 -3.37 -34.41 -11.74
N ASN A 50 -2.31 -35.09 -12.19
CA ASN A 50 -0.95 -34.57 -12.15
C ASN A 50 -0.79 -33.32 -13.02
N TYR A 51 -1.36 -33.32 -14.24
CA TYR A 51 -1.32 -32.14 -15.11
C TYR A 51 -2.06 -30.95 -14.51
N ARG A 52 -3.26 -31.16 -13.95
CA ARG A 52 -4.01 -30.10 -13.26
C ARG A 52 -3.25 -29.55 -12.05
N LEU A 53 -2.59 -30.41 -11.28
CA LEU A 53 -1.81 -29.98 -10.12
C LEU A 53 -0.59 -29.13 -10.50
N ILE A 54 0.08 -29.46 -11.62
CA ILE A 54 1.17 -28.62 -12.16
C ILE A 54 0.63 -27.25 -12.56
N GLN A 55 -0.49 -27.23 -13.29
CA GLN A 55 -1.14 -25.98 -13.71
C GLN A 55 -1.56 -25.14 -12.50
N GLU A 56 -2.16 -25.74 -11.48
CA GLU A 56 -2.58 -25.07 -10.24
C GLU A 56 -1.38 -24.42 -9.52
N VAL A 57 -0.24 -25.13 -9.42
CA VAL A 57 0.99 -24.58 -8.83
C VAL A 57 1.47 -23.35 -9.61
N GLU A 58 1.46 -23.41 -10.94
CA GLU A 58 1.84 -22.27 -11.77
C GLU A 58 0.87 -21.09 -11.65
N GLU A 59 -0.43 -21.36 -11.59
CA GLU A 59 -1.48 -20.34 -11.40
C GLU A 59 -1.32 -19.64 -10.04
N ILE A 60 -1.16 -20.41 -8.96
CA ILE A 60 -0.97 -19.84 -7.62
C ILE A 60 0.32 -18.99 -7.57
N LYS A 61 1.41 -19.42 -8.22
CA LYS A 61 2.65 -18.63 -8.31
C LYS A 61 2.44 -17.31 -9.03
N ARG A 62 1.75 -17.33 -10.17
CA ARG A 62 1.40 -16.10 -10.91
C ARG A 62 0.52 -15.17 -10.09
N ASP A 63 -0.46 -15.70 -9.38
CA ASP A 63 -1.33 -14.91 -8.50
C ASP A 63 -0.54 -14.23 -7.38
N ILE A 64 0.36 -14.96 -6.72
CA ILE A 64 1.24 -14.41 -5.66
C ILE A 64 2.11 -13.29 -6.22
N GLU A 65 2.68 -13.46 -7.42
CA GLU A 65 3.49 -12.43 -8.06
C GLU A 65 2.67 -11.17 -8.36
N GLN A 66 1.44 -11.32 -8.88
CA GLN A 66 0.55 -10.18 -9.11
C GLN A 66 0.16 -9.48 -7.81
N LEU A 67 -0.12 -10.23 -6.73
CA LEU A 67 -0.42 -9.65 -5.43
C LEU A 67 0.79 -8.86 -4.88
N ARG A 68 2.01 -9.39 -5.03
CA ARG A 68 3.24 -8.69 -4.64
C ARG A 68 3.46 -7.41 -5.43
N GLN A 69 3.18 -7.42 -6.74
CA GLN A 69 3.24 -6.21 -7.57
C GLN A 69 2.24 -5.15 -7.09
N ARG A 70 1.00 -5.56 -6.79
CA ARG A 70 -0.03 -4.65 -6.24
C ARG A 70 0.36 -4.11 -4.87
N LEU A 71 0.92 -4.93 -4.00
CA LEU A 71 1.43 -4.51 -2.69
C LEU A 71 2.54 -3.46 -2.84
N HIS A 72 3.47 -3.67 -3.77
CA HIS A 72 4.52 -2.69 -4.04
C HIS A 72 3.95 -1.35 -4.54
N ALA A 73 2.97 -1.39 -5.44
CA ALA A 73 2.28 -0.20 -5.93
C ALA A 73 1.51 0.52 -4.81
N ALA A 74 0.85 -0.21 -3.92
CA ALA A 74 0.16 0.34 -2.76
C ALA A 74 1.13 1.03 -1.78
N HIS A 75 2.29 0.42 -1.49
CA HIS A 75 3.36 1.07 -0.71
C HIS A 75 3.86 2.36 -1.35
N ALA A 76 4.05 2.37 -2.68
CA ALA A 76 4.46 3.58 -3.39
C ALA A 76 3.40 4.69 -3.27
N SER A 77 2.12 4.32 -3.38
CA SER A 77 1.00 5.25 -3.21
C SER A 77 0.92 5.81 -1.79
N LEU A 78 1.06 4.97 -0.76
CA LEU A 78 1.11 5.40 0.64
C LEU A 78 2.22 6.44 0.87
N LYS A 79 3.43 6.15 0.38
CA LYS A 79 4.57 7.08 0.48
C LYS A 79 4.28 8.42 -0.19
N ALA A 80 3.64 8.41 -1.35
CA ALA A 80 3.25 9.63 -2.06
C ALA A 80 2.20 10.44 -1.28
N LEU A 81 1.20 9.78 -0.69
CA LEU A 81 0.20 10.43 0.16
C LEU A 81 0.81 11.05 1.41
N CYS A 82 1.71 10.34 2.11
CA CYS A 82 2.40 10.87 3.28
C CYS A 82 3.24 12.10 2.93
N ARG A 83 3.94 12.10 1.80
CA ARG A 83 4.67 13.28 1.34
C ARG A 83 3.72 14.46 1.08
N ARG A 84 2.63 14.21 0.37
CA ARG A 84 1.62 15.25 0.09
C ARG A 84 0.99 15.80 1.37
N GLN A 85 0.82 14.97 2.40
CA GLN A 85 0.36 15.43 3.70
C GLN A 85 1.34 16.44 4.31
N LEU A 86 2.62 16.10 4.36
CA LEU A 86 3.67 16.99 4.91
C LEU A 86 3.74 18.30 4.13
N ASP A 87 3.71 18.25 2.79
CA ASP A 87 3.75 19.44 1.94
C ASP A 87 2.56 20.39 2.27
N LEU A 88 1.36 19.84 2.51
CA LEU A 88 0.19 20.63 2.88
C LEU A 88 0.27 21.19 4.31
N GLU A 89 0.82 20.42 5.25
CA GLU A 89 1.03 20.89 6.62
C GLU A 89 2.02 22.06 6.65
N GLU A 90 3.10 22.01 5.87
CA GLU A 90 4.04 23.12 5.69
C GLU A 90 3.35 24.35 5.07
N GLU A 91 2.58 24.17 4.00
CA GLU A 91 1.83 25.27 3.40
C GLU A 91 0.86 25.93 4.37
N ILE A 92 0.17 25.15 5.21
CA ILE A 92 -0.75 25.66 6.24
C ILE A 92 0.04 26.50 7.25
N GLN A 93 1.20 26.03 7.71
CA GLN A 93 2.04 26.77 8.65
C GLN A 93 2.52 28.10 8.07
N ILE A 94 3.00 28.10 6.83
CA ILE A 94 3.45 29.32 6.14
C ILE A 94 2.29 30.31 6.01
N LYS A 95 1.11 29.85 5.60
CA LYS A 95 -0.10 30.70 5.48
C LYS A 95 -0.53 31.25 6.83
N ALA A 96 -0.52 30.44 7.88
CA ALA A 96 -0.85 30.89 9.24
C ALA A 96 0.14 31.95 9.76
N ALA A 97 1.44 31.75 9.53
CA ALA A 97 2.46 32.74 9.90
C ALA A 97 2.28 34.06 9.12
N THR A 98 1.95 33.97 7.82
CA THR A 98 1.71 35.13 6.97
C THR A 98 0.48 35.92 7.43
N LEU A 99 -0.63 35.22 7.72
CA LEU A 99 -1.84 35.85 8.27
C LEU A 99 -1.58 36.50 9.62
N PHE A 100 -0.82 35.87 10.50
CA PHE A 100 -0.45 36.46 11.78
C PHE A 100 0.34 37.77 11.62
N ILE A 101 1.29 37.82 10.69
CA ILE A 101 2.02 39.05 10.39
C ILE A 101 1.06 40.15 9.92
N ASP A 102 0.16 39.83 8.98
CA ASP A 102 -0.76 40.84 8.42
C ASP A 102 -1.79 41.31 9.45
N GLU A 103 -2.53 40.39 10.07
CA GLU A 103 -3.66 40.69 10.93
C GLU A 103 -3.26 41.18 12.33
N VAL A 104 -2.15 40.69 12.88
CA VAL A 104 -1.76 41.04 14.25
C VAL A 104 -0.68 42.11 14.25
N GLN A 105 0.39 41.93 13.49
CA GLN A 105 1.53 42.85 13.54
C GLN A 105 1.24 44.12 12.73
N CYS A 106 0.93 43.98 11.44
CA CYS A 106 0.74 45.12 10.54
C CYS A 106 -0.49 45.94 10.89
N MET A 107 -1.64 45.31 11.15
CA MET A 107 -2.85 46.04 11.55
C MET A 107 -2.68 46.72 12.90
N GLY A 108 -2.06 46.06 13.89
CA GLY A 108 -1.75 46.68 15.18
C GLY A 108 -0.87 47.94 15.04
N ILE A 109 0.13 47.91 14.17
CA ILE A 109 0.94 49.10 13.84
C ILE A 109 0.06 50.18 13.19
N ARG A 110 -0.78 49.84 12.20
CA ARG A 110 -1.64 50.81 11.50
C ARG A 110 -2.62 51.52 12.43
N GLU A 111 -3.25 50.78 13.35
CA GLU A 111 -4.17 51.35 14.35
C GLU A 111 -3.46 52.29 15.34
N SER A 112 -2.19 52.02 15.65
CA SER A 112 -1.39 52.87 16.55
C SER A 112 -0.98 54.21 15.92
N ILE A 113 -1.01 54.33 14.60
CA ILE A 113 -0.69 55.58 13.88
C ILE A 113 -1.91 56.52 13.95
N LYS A 114 -1.95 57.38 14.98
CA LYS A 114 -2.89 58.50 15.04
C LYS A 114 -2.41 59.63 14.13
N PHE A 115 -3.11 59.84 13.01
CA PHE A 115 -2.96 61.08 12.26
C PHE A 115 -3.64 62.20 13.05
N SER A 116 -2.85 63.06 13.70
CA SER A 116 -3.35 64.36 14.14
C SER A 116 -3.63 65.18 12.89
N SER A 117 -4.90 65.33 12.50
CA SER A 117 -5.27 66.30 11.48
C SER A 117 -4.96 67.70 12.00
N PHE A 118 -4.24 68.48 11.20
CA PHE A 118 -4.08 69.92 11.40
C PHE A 118 -5.42 70.64 11.29
#